data_AF-A0A415MF88-F1
#
_entry.id   AF-A0A415MF88-F1
#
_cell.length_a   1.000
_cell.length_b   1.000
_cell.length_c   1.000
_cell.angle_alpha   90.00
_cell.angle_beta   90.00
_cell.angle_gamma   90.00
#
_symmetry.space_group_name_H-M   'P 1'
#
loop_
_entity.id
_entity.type
_entity.pdbx_description
1 polymer ?
#
loop_
_entity_poly.entity_id
_entity_poly.type
_entity_poly.pdbx_seq_one_letter_code
_entity_poly.pdbx_strand_id
1 'polypeptide(L)'
;NKDYIPDDKTTIKHVDEILKFLSVMTGDNRYEEILSDKEGVSNMCDVAQRLEDRGIEKGLQKGREEGLSLGGNQMIYSLVEDKSISMEKGAQKLGISVEKLRANMINAGYKCPDME
;
A
#
# COMPACT_ATOMS: atom_id res chain seq x y z
N ASN A 1 -7.32 -28.95 -11.65
CA ASN A 1 -6.22 -29.70 -12.28
C ASN A 1 -5.03 -28.77 -12.34
N LYS A 2 -3.95 -29.00 -11.56
CA LYS A 2 -2.83 -28.03 -11.46
C LYS A 2 -1.93 -28.06 -12.70
N ASP A 3 -1.99 -29.13 -13.48
CA ASP A 3 -1.15 -29.37 -14.66
C ASP A 3 -1.95 -29.27 -15.97
N TYR A 4 -3.00 -28.44 -16.00
CA TYR A 4 -3.75 -28.23 -17.23
C TYR A 4 -2.88 -27.52 -18.26
N ILE A 5 -2.51 -28.25 -19.31
CA ILE A 5 -1.87 -27.71 -20.51
C ILE A 5 -2.94 -27.79 -21.60
N PRO A 6 -3.42 -26.67 -22.15
CA PRO A 6 -4.42 -26.71 -23.20
C PRO A 6 -3.81 -27.33 -24.46
N ASP A 7 -4.54 -28.27 -25.06
CA ASP A 7 -4.17 -28.90 -26.34
C ASP A 7 -4.17 -27.88 -27.50
N ASP A 8 -4.98 -26.83 -27.37
CA ASP A 8 -5.07 -25.70 -28.29
C ASP A 8 -4.45 -24.44 -27.67
N LYS A 9 -3.42 -23.91 -28.33
CA LYS A 9 -2.71 -22.67 -27.92
C LYS A 9 -3.26 -21.42 -28.61
N THR A 10 -4.50 -21.45 -29.09
CA THR A 10 -5.12 -20.31 -29.78
C THR A 10 -5.00 -19.04 -28.95
N THR A 11 -4.43 -18.01 -29.57
CA THR A 11 -4.31 -16.69 -28.98
C THR A 11 -5.67 -15.99 -28.95
N ILE A 12 -6.03 -15.44 -27.80
CA ILE A 12 -7.21 -14.60 -27.65
C ILE A 12 -7.03 -13.34 -28.50
N LYS A 13 -7.97 -13.08 -29.43
CA LYS A 13 -7.92 -11.96 -30.38
C LYS A 13 -8.64 -10.69 -29.91
N HIS A 14 -9.53 -10.83 -28.92
CA HIS A 14 -10.48 -9.80 -28.47
C HIS A 14 -10.32 -9.58 -26.96
N VAL A 15 -9.10 -9.25 -26.53
CA VAL A 15 -8.78 -9.12 -25.10
C VAL A 15 -9.58 -7.98 -24.47
N ASP A 16 -9.70 -6.85 -25.17
CA ASP A 16 -10.48 -5.69 -24.70
C ASP A 16 -11.94 -6.04 -24.42
N GLU A 17 -12.58 -6.77 -25.34
CA GLU A 17 -13.97 -7.18 -25.21
C GLU A 17 -14.16 -8.17 -24.06
N ILE A 18 -13.21 -9.08 -23.85
CA ILE A 18 -13.23 -10.00 -22.71
C ILE A 18 -13.10 -9.25 -21.39
N LEU A 19 -12.19 -8.28 -21.30
CA LEU A 19 -12.02 -7.47 -20.08
C LEU A 19 -13.25 -6.61 -19.79
N LYS A 20 -13.86 -5.99 -20.82
CA LYS A 20 -15.14 -5.28 -20.67
C LYS A 20 -16.25 -6.21 -20.19
N PHE A 21 -16.36 -7.40 -20.78
CA PHE A 21 -17.32 -8.41 -20.37
C PHE A 21 -17.11 -8.82 -18.90
N LEU A 22 -15.87 -9.07 -18.49
CA LEU A 22 -15.52 -9.40 -17.10
C LEU A 22 -15.86 -8.24 -16.16
N SER A 23 -15.59 -7.00 -16.52
CA SER A 23 -15.98 -5.81 -15.73
C SER A 23 -17.49 -5.82 -15.43
N VAL A 24 -18.32 -5.96 -16.47
CA VAL A 24 -19.79 -5.95 -16.33
C VAL A 24 -20.29 -7.16 -15.54
N MET A 25 -19.75 -8.37 -15.79
CA MET A 25 -20.22 -9.59 -15.13
C MET A 25 -19.80 -9.71 -13.67
N THR A 26 -18.62 -9.18 -13.33
CA THR A 26 -18.07 -9.28 -11.96
C THR A 26 -18.32 -8.02 -11.12
N GLY A 27 -18.63 -6.89 -11.76
CA GLY A 27 -18.66 -5.57 -11.11
C GLY A 27 -17.28 -5.08 -10.66
N ASP A 28 -16.19 -5.69 -11.13
CA ASP A 28 -14.83 -5.35 -10.76
C ASP A 28 -14.21 -4.37 -11.75
N ASN A 29 -14.23 -3.09 -11.35
CA ASN A 29 -13.73 -1.98 -12.17
C ASN A 29 -12.22 -2.08 -12.49
N ARG A 30 -11.45 -2.97 -11.82
CA ARG A 30 -10.04 -3.17 -12.14
C ARG A 30 -9.83 -3.59 -13.59
N TYR A 31 -10.78 -4.31 -14.19
CA TYR A 31 -10.72 -4.72 -15.59
C TYR A 31 -10.86 -3.53 -16.55
N GLU A 32 -11.71 -2.55 -16.23
CA GLU A 32 -11.80 -1.29 -16.99
C GLU A 32 -10.58 -0.41 -16.80
N GLU A 33 -10.05 -0.34 -15.58
CA GLU A 33 -8.85 0.45 -15.29
C GLU A 33 -7.62 -0.04 -16.09
N ILE A 34 -7.48 -1.35 -16.31
CA ILE A 34 -6.42 -1.92 -17.16
C ILE A 34 -6.55 -1.48 -18.63
N LEU A 35 -7.80 -1.31 -19.10
CA LEU A 35 -8.11 -0.84 -20.46
C LEU A 35 -7.96 0.66 -20.64
N SER A 36 -7.92 1.40 -19.53
CA SER A 36 -7.95 2.87 -19.53
C SER A 36 -6.59 3.49 -19.85
N ASP A 37 -5.53 2.68 -19.89
CA ASP A 37 -4.21 3.10 -20.35
C ASP A 37 -4.25 3.45 -21.86
N LYS A 38 -3.49 4.47 -22.28
CA LYS A 38 -3.60 5.12 -23.60
C LYS A 38 -3.37 4.19 -24.80
N GLU A 39 -2.73 3.05 -24.58
CA GLU A 39 -2.68 1.93 -25.52
C GLU A 39 -3.51 0.79 -24.91
N GLY A 40 -4.54 0.33 -25.62
CA GLY A 40 -5.29 -0.88 -25.25
C GLY A 40 -4.38 -2.09 -25.03
N VAL A 41 -4.92 -3.22 -24.59
CA VAL A 41 -4.08 -4.39 -24.28
C VAL A 41 -3.91 -5.27 -25.51
N SER A 42 -2.67 -5.65 -25.84
CA SER A 42 -2.41 -6.43 -27.06
C SER A 42 -2.64 -7.94 -26.85
N ASN A 43 -2.41 -8.43 -25.63
CA ASN A 43 -2.55 -9.84 -25.27
C ASN A 43 -2.73 -10.01 -23.74
N MET A 44 -3.03 -11.22 -23.27
CA MET A 44 -3.24 -11.48 -21.83
C MET A 44 -1.96 -11.40 -20.98
N CYS A 45 -0.77 -11.57 -21.54
CA CYS A 45 0.48 -11.35 -20.81
C CYS A 45 0.66 -9.86 -20.50
N ASP A 46 0.28 -8.96 -21.41
CA ASP A 46 0.27 -7.52 -21.14
C ASP A 46 -0.69 -7.19 -19.99
N VAL A 47 -1.88 -7.81 -19.99
CA VAL A 47 -2.86 -7.66 -18.89
C VAL A 47 -2.25 -8.07 -17.55
N ALA A 48 -1.56 -9.22 -17.53
CA ALA A 48 -0.89 -9.71 -16.32
C ALA A 48 0.22 -8.76 -15.85
N GLN A 49 1.08 -8.30 -16.76
CA GLN A 49 2.16 -7.37 -16.45
C GLN A 49 1.61 -6.06 -15.89
N ARG A 50 0.58 -5.49 -16.52
CA ARG A 50 -0.07 -4.26 -16.01
C ARG A 50 -0.65 -4.45 -14.62
N LEU A 51 -1.26 -5.61 -14.34
CA LEU A 51 -1.76 -5.92 -13.00
C LEU A 51 -0.63 -6.00 -11.96
N GLU A 52 0.49 -6.63 -12.30
CA GLU A 52 1.68 -6.72 -11.44
C GLU A 52 2.29 -5.34 -11.20
N ASP A 53 2.53 -4.55 -12.25
CA ASP A 53 3.14 -3.22 -12.18
C ASP A 53 2.29 -2.27 -11.32
N ARG A 54 0.97 -2.27 -11.51
CA ARG A 54 0.03 -1.50 -10.69
C ARG A 54 0.05 -1.95 -9.23
N GLY A 55 0.19 -3.25 -8.98
CA GLY A 55 0.34 -3.79 -7.64
C GLY A 55 1.61 -3.29 -6.96
N ILE A 56 2.73 -3.31 -7.68
CA ILE A 56 4.03 -2.81 -7.21
C ILE A 56 3.96 -1.31 -6.93
N GLU A 57 3.41 -0.52 -7.86
CA GLU A 57 3.29 0.93 -7.71
C GLU A 57 2.46 1.31 -6.48
N LYS A 58 1.28 0.70 -6.30
CA LYS A 58 0.44 0.90 -5.10
C LYS A 58 1.17 0.48 -3.83
N GLY A 59 1.90 -0.63 -3.88
CA GLY A 59 2.71 -1.12 -2.77
C GLY A 59 3.81 -0.13 -2.37
N LEU A 60 4.56 0.40 -3.34
CA LEU A 60 5.61 1.39 -3.12
C LEU A 60 5.06 2.71 -2.60
N GLN A 61 3.94 3.19 -3.13
CA GLN A 61 3.29 4.39 -2.64
C GLN A 61 2.90 4.24 -1.17
N LYS A 62 2.16 3.16 -0.84
CA LYS A 62 1.74 2.89 0.53
C LYS A 62 2.93 2.73 1.47
N GLY A 63 3.96 2.00 1.04
CA GLY A 63 5.19 1.82 1.82
C GLY A 63 5.94 3.14 2.07
N ARG A 64 5.96 4.06 1.10
CA ARG A 64 6.55 5.39 1.27
C ARG A 64 5.75 6.24 2.26
N GLU A 65 4.43 6.25 2.16
CA GLU A 65 3.54 6.99 3.06
C GLU A 65 3.68 6.48 4.51
N GLU A 66 3.63 5.16 4.70
CA GLU A 66 3.85 4.53 6.00
C GLU A 66 5.26 4.83 6.53
N GLY A 67 6.30 4.67 5.70
CA GLY A 67 7.68 4.96 6.07
C GLY A 67 7.92 6.40 6.50
N LEU A 68 7.32 7.38 5.80
CA LEU A 68 7.41 8.79 6.17
C LEU A 68 6.73 9.07 7.52
N SER A 69 5.55 8.49 7.74
CA SER A 69 4.82 8.60 9.00
C SER A 69 5.59 7.98 10.17
N LEU A 70 6.14 6.78 9.99
CA LEU A 70 7.00 6.10 10.96
C LEU A 70 8.25 6.92 11.29
N GLY A 71 8.94 7.46 10.28
CA GLY A 71 10.11 8.31 10.49
C GLY A 71 9.78 9.60 11.25
N GLY A 72 8.65 10.24 10.92
CA GLY A 72 8.16 11.42 11.65
C GLY A 72 7.85 11.11 13.12
N ASN A 73 7.21 9.97 13.38
CA ASN A 73 6.92 9.51 14.74
C ASN A 73 8.21 9.25 15.54
N GLN A 74 9.19 8.57 14.94
CA GLN A 74 10.50 8.30 15.57
C GLN A 74 11.25 9.58 15.93
N MET A 75 11.16 10.62 15.09
CA MET A 75 11.74 11.93 15.40
C MET A 75 11.11 12.51 16.67
N ILE A 76 9.79 12.47 16.79
CA ILE A 76 9.10 12.93 18.00
C ILE A 76 9.48 12.08 19.21
N TYR A 77 9.57 10.76 19.07
CA TYR A 77 9.97 9.88 20.18
C TYR A 77 11.37 10.22 20.69
N SER A 78 12.32 10.45 19.77
CA SER A 78 13.69 10.86 20.11
C SER A 78 13.72 12.19 20.88
N LEU A 79 12.95 13.18 20.42
CA LEU A 79 12.84 14.50 21.05
C LEU A 79 12.15 14.47 22.43
N VAL A 80 11.32 13.45 22.67
CA VAL A 80 10.72 13.26 23.99
C VAL A 80 11.69 12.50 24.90
N GLU A 81 12.35 11.46 24.41
CA GLU A 81 13.34 10.69 25.16
C GLU A 81 14.50 11.56 25.66
N ASP A 82 15.00 12.47 24.82
CA ASP A 82 16.07 13.41 25.18
C ASP A 82 15.59 14.61 26.02
N LYS A 83 14.30 14.65 26.37
CA LYS A 83 13.62 15.72 27.12
C LYS A 83 13.63 17.09 26.40
N SER A 84 13.90 17.15 25.09
CA SER A 84 13.81 18.39 24.29
C SER A 84 12.38 18.90 24.15
N ILE A 85 11.38 18.01 24.19
CA ILE A 85 9.97 18.34 24.29
C ILE A 85 9.29 17.48 25.37
N SER A 86 8.21 17.98 25.96
CA SER A 86 7.41 17.20 26.91
C SER A 86 6.58 16.13 26.20
N MET A 87 6.15 15.11 26.95
CA MET A 87 5.26 14.06 26.47
C MET A 87 3.93 14.63 25.94
N GLU A 88 3.36 15.66 26.57
CA GLU A 88 2.12 16.30 26.12
C GLU A 88 2.31 16.99 24.78
N LYS A 89 3.44 17.70 24.61
CA LYS A 89 3.75 18.40 23.36
C LYS A 89 4.05 17.41 22.23
N GLY A 90 4.69 16.28 22.54
CA GLY A 90 4.87 15.17 21.60
C GLY A 90 3.54 14.57 21.17
N ALA A 91 2.65 14.28 22.12
CA ALA A 91 1.34 13.70 21.86
C ALA A 91 0.46 14.64 21.02
N GLN A 92 0.47 15.94 21.34
CA GLN A 92 -0.20 16.98 20.56
C GLN A 92 0.32 17.05 19.12
N LYS A 93 1.64 17.01 18.91
CA LYS A 93 2.24 17.04 17.56
C LYS A 93 1.84 15.85 16.70
N LEU A 94 1.63 14.69 17.33
CA LEU A 94 1.21 13.46 16.65
C LEU A 94 -0.31 13.29 16.60
N GLY A 95 -1.09 14.17 17.23
CA GLY A 95 -2.55 14.07 17.27
C GLY A 95 -3.06 12.82 18.01
N ILE A 96 -2.30 12.31 18.98
CA ILE A 96 -2.65 11.12 19.78
C ILE A 96 -2.71 11.46 21.26
N SER A 97 -3.27 10.55 22.08
CA SER A 97 -3.23 10.72 23.54
C SER A 97 -1.82 10.44 24.09
N VAL A 98 -1.54 10.96 25.29
CA VAL A 98 -0.25 10.76 25.96
C VAL A 98 -0.01 9.27 26.27
N GLU A 99 -1.05 8.54 26.66
CA GLU A 99 -0.98 7.10 26.92
C GLU A 99 -0.64 6.31 25.65
N LYS A 100 -1.25 6.69 24.52
CA LYS A 100 -0.97 6.09 23.22
C LYS A 100 0.46 6.39 22.76
N LEU A 101 0.94 7.61 23.01
CA LEU A 101 2.34 7.97 22.76
C LEU A 101 3.29 7.11 23.59
N ARG A 102 3.04 6.96 24.90
CA ARG A 102 3.86 6.11 25.79
C ARG A 102 3.93 4.68 25.29
N ALA A 103 2.79 4.07 24.95
CA ALA A 103 2.74 2.72 24.41
C ALA A 103 3.55 2.58 23.12
N ASN A 104 3.40 3.54 22.20
CA ASN A 104 4.13 3.53 20.94
C ASN A 104 5.65 3.68 21.13
N MET A 105 6.08 4.56 22.03
CA MET A 105 7.49 4.75 22.36
C MET A 105 8.11 3.47 22.93
N ILE A 106 7.44 2.84 23.90
CA ILE A 106 7.89 1.57 24.50
C ILE A 106 7.97 0.46 23.45
N ASN A 107 6.94 0.32 22.61
CA ASN A 107 6.93 -0.68 21.54
C ASN A 107 8.03 -0.46 20.51
N ALA A 108 8.45 0.79 20.30
CA ALA A 108 9.54 1.17 19.41
C ALA A 108 10.92 1.16 20.09
N GLY A 109 11.01 0.86 21.39
CA GLY A 109 12.26 0.74 22.15
C GLY A 109 12.79 2.04 22.75
N TYR A 110 12.00 3.12 22.77
CA TYR A 110 12.37 4.41 23.38
C TYR A 110 12.02 4.45 24.87
N LYS A 111 12.82 5.19 25.65
CA LYS A 111 12.55 5.44 27.07
C LYS A 111 11.57 6.60 27.24
N CYS A 112 10.60 6.41 28.14
CA CYS A 112 9.65 7.47 28.51
C CYS A 112 10.18 8.23 29.74
N PRO A 113 10.34 9.57 29.67
CA PRO A 113 10.95 10.37 30.75
C PRO A 113 10.05 10.56 31.99
N ASP A 114 8.73 10.39 31.87
CA ASP A 114 7.76 10.61 32.96
C ASP A 114 7.67 9.44 33.98
N MET A 115 8.77 8.72 34.22
CA MET A 115 8.86 7.61 35.19
C MET A 115 9.50 8.03 36.52
N GLU A 116 9.62 9.33 36.80
CA GLU A 116 10.02 9.89 38.10
C GLU A 116 8.81 10.42 38.89
#